data_AF-A0A3B9J534-F1
#
_entry.id   AF-A0A3B9J534-F1
#
_cell.length_a   1.000
_cell.length_b   1.000
_cell.length_c   1.000
_cell.angle_alpha   90.00
_cell.angle_beta   90.00
_cell.angle_gamma   90.00
#
_symmetry.space_group_name_H-M   'P 1'
#
loop_
_entity.id
_entity.type
_entity.pdbx_description
1 polymer ?
#
loop_
_entity_poly.entity_id
_entity_poly.type
_entity_poly.pdbx_seq_one_letter_code
_entity_poly.pdbx_strand_id
1 'polypeptide(L)' 'MARTPLISGNWKMNLNHFEAIQLVQKLSYELRNHDYDKVEVSVHPPFTDLRSVQTVIDADRMLFGLGAQ' A
#
# COMPACT_ATOMS: atom_id res chain seq x y z
N MET A 1 1.85 -21.70 15.65
CA MET A 1 2.00 -20.52 14.78
C MET A 1 1.15 -19.40 15.34
N ALA A 2 1.73 -18.21 15.54
CA ALA A 2 0.95 -17.01 15.83
C ALA A 2 0.44 -16.41 14.50
N ARG A 3 -0.67 -15.68 14.55
CA ARG A 3 -1.17 -14.93 13.37
C ARG A 3 -0.21 -13.78 13.09
N THR A 4 0.14 -13.57 11.82
CA THR A 4 0.85 -12.35 11.39
C THR A 4 -0.12 -11.16 11.49
N PRO A 5 0.23 -10.10 12.22
CA PRO A 5 -0.53 -8.85 12.22
C PRO A 5 -0.60 -8.23 10.83
N LEU A 6 -1.75 -7.67 10.48
CA LEU A 6 -1.97 -6.92 9.25
C LEU A 6 -2.32 -5.47 9.60
N ILE A 7 -1.58 -4.52 9.07
CA ILE A 7 -1.92 -3.10 9.11
C ILE A 7 -2.49 -2.70 7.75
N SER A 8 -3.77 -2.37 7.74
CA SER A 8 -4.54 -2.06 6.54
C SER A 8 -4.95 -0.59 6.51
N GLY A 9 -4.43 0.14 5.53
CA GLY A 9 -4.73 1.55 5.31
C GLY A 9 -5.96 1.74 4.42
N ASN A 10 -7.13 1.97 5.02
CA ASN A 10 -8.33 2.39 4.29
C ASN A 10 -8.30 3.90 4.03
N TRP A 11 -8.16 4.29 2.76
CA TRP A 11 -8.06 5.70 2.38
C TRP A 11 -9.42 6.40 2.34
N LYS A 12 -10.52 5.65 2.39
CA LYS A 12 -11.88 6.15 2.18
C LYS A 12 -11.95 6.92 0.86
N MET A 13 -12.88 7.86 0.73
CA MET A 13 -12.97 8.71 -0.45
C MET A 13 -12.00 9.91 -0.38
N ASN A 14 -10.69 9.61 -0.34
CA ASN A 14 -9.63 10.61 -0.34
C ASN A 14 -8.58 10.26 -1.39
N LEU A 15 -7.82 11.30 -1.77
CA LEU A 15 -6.74 11.28 -2.76
C LEU A 15 -7.25 11.14 -4.20
N ASN A 16 -6.45 11.66 -5.11
CA ASN A 16 -6.51 11.32 -6.52
C ASN A 16 -5.33 10.42 -6.91
N HIS A 17 -5.36 9.87 -8.13
CA HIS A 17 -4.36 8.93 -8.61
C HIS A 17 -2.89 9.41 -8.58
N PHE A 18 -2.60 10.72 -8.63
CA PHE A 18 -1.23 11.23 -8.45
C PHE A 18 -0.82 11.25 -6.98
N GLU A 19 -1.72 11.69 -6.10
CA GLU A 19 -1.49 11.70 -4.65
C GLU A 19 -1.35 10.27 -4.10
N ALA A 20 -2.13 9.33 -4.65
CA ALA A 20 -2.03 7.90 -4.38
C ALA A 20 -0.63 7.35 -4.65
N ILE A 21 -0.06 7.66 -5.82
CA ILE A 21 1.31 7.27 -6.19
C ILE A 21 2.31 7.85 -5.18
N GLN A 22 2.22 9.16 -4.92
CA GLN A 22 3.14 9.83 -4.00
C GLN A 22 3.07 9.25 -2.59
N LEU A 23 1.86 8.96 -2.09
CA LEU A 23 1.67 8.37 -0.77
C LEU A 23 2.31 6.98 -0.69
N VAL A 24 2.09 6.13 -1.69
CA VAL A 24 2.64 4.76 -1.73
C VAL A 24 4.16 4.78 -1.81
N GLN A 25 4.75 5.64 -2.66
CA GLN A 25 6.21 5.80 -2.73
C GLN A 25 6.79 6.31 -1.41
N LYS A 26 6.16 7.31 -0.80
CA LYS A 26 6.58 7.83 0.51
C LYS A 26 6.49 6.75 1.59
N LEU A 27 5.39 6.00 1.61
CA LEU A 27 5.20 4.90 2.57
C LEU A 27 6.28 3.82 2.40
N SER A 28 6.59 3.43 1.16
CA SER A 28 7.66 2.48 0.85
C SER A 28 9.04 2.98 1.32
N TYR A 29 9.31 4.28 1.18
CA TYR A 29 10.56 4.87 1.64
C TYR A 29 10.69 4.83 3.17
N GLU A 30 9.65 5.23 3.90
CA GLU A 30 9.63 5.20 5.37
C GLU A 30 9.73 3.76 5.92
N LEU A 31 9.18 2.78 5.19
CA LEU A 31 9.20 1.36 5.55
C LEU A 31 10.36 0.56 4.94
N ARG A 32 11.41 1.19 4.43
CA ARG A 32 12.55 0.50 3.76
C ARG A 32 13.24 -0.59 4.60
N ASN A 33 13.21 -0.47 5.93
CA ASN A 33 13.80 -1.42 6.88
C ASN A 33 12.73 -2.22 7.65
N HIS A 34 11.48 -2.19 7.18
CA HIS A 34 10.37 -2.90 7.80
C HIS A 34 10.46 -4.40 7.55
N ASP A 35 10.09 -5.19 8.56
CA ASP A 35 10.07 -6.64 8.52
C ASP A 35 8.65 -7.12 8.14
N TYR A 36 8.44 -7.38 6.85
CA TYR A 36 7.15 -7.80 6.31
C TYR A 36 6.72 -9.21 6.74
N ASP A 37 7.66 -10.05 7.21
CA ASP A 37 7.32 -11.36 7.78
C ASP A 37 6.71 -11.24 9.18
N LYS A 38 7.02 -10.13 9.88
CA LYS A 38 6.45 -9.84 11.21
C LYS A 38 5.15 -9.06 11.16
N VAL A 39 4.98 -8.16 10.19
CA VAL A 39 3.75 -7.36 10.04
C VAL A 39 3.50 -7.10 8.56
N GLU A 40 2.36 -7.54 8.07
CA GLU A 40 1.91 -7.26 6.71
C GLU A 40 1.33 -5.85 6.60
N VAL A 41 1.50 -5.23 5.43
CA VAL A 41 0.98 -3.88 5.14
C VAL A 41 0.14 -3.95 3.88
N SER A 42 -1.06 -3.36 3.93
CA SER A 42 -1.94 -3.25 2.77
C SER A 42 -2.57 -1.88 2.63
N VAL A 43 -2.86 -1.46 1.40
CA VAL A 43 -3.51 -0.18 1.08
C VAL A 43 -4.81 -0.40 0.31
N HIS A 44 -5.83 0.38 0.64
CA HIS A 44 -7.18 0.28 0.08
C HIS A 44 -7.61 1.64 -0.48
N PRO A 45 -7.06 2.04 -1.66
CA PRO A 45 -7.44 3.27 -2.36
C PRO A 45 -8.90 3.28 -2.85
N PRO A 46 -9.43 4.45 -3.25
CA PRO A 46 -10.59 4.52 -4.13
C PRO A 46 -10.37 3.74 -5.44
N PHE A 47 -11.45 3.24 -6.05
CA PHE A 47 -11.37 2.46 -7.30
C PHE A 47 -10.61 3.17 -8.43
N THR A 48 -10.70 4.49 -8.52
CA THR A 48 -10.03 5.31 -9.55
C THR A 48 -8.51 5.27 -9.48
N ASP A 49 -7.95 4.93 -8.32
CA ASP A 49 -6.51 5.00 -8.09
C ASP A 49 -5.85 3.61 -8.12
N LEU A 50 -6.65 2.53 -8.13
CA LEU A 50 -6.16 1.14 -8.10
C LEU A 50 -5.12 0.86 -9.18
N ARG A 51 -5.36 1.32 -10.42
CA ARG A 51 -4.43 1.05 -11.52
C ARG A 51 -3.09 1.76 -11.30
N SER A 52 -3.12 3.01 -10.85
CA SER A 52 -1.92 3.78 -10.56
C SER A 52 -1.12 3.17 -9.43
N VAL A 53 -1.78 2.80 -8.34
CA VAL A 53 -1.14 2.14 -7.19
C VAL A 53 -0.57 0.78 -7.57
N GLN A 54 -1.31 -0.05 -8.30
CA GLN A 54 -0.84 -1.34 -8.80
C GLN A 54 0.46 -1.18 -9.59
N THR A 55 0.49 -0.27 -10.57
CA THR A 55 1.67 -0.11 -11.43
C THR A 55 2.92 0.31 -10.66
N VAL A 56 2.76 1.09 -9.60
CA VAL A 56 3.89 1.53 -8.76
C VAL A 56 4.38 0.41 -7.84
N ILE A 57 3.46 -0.32 -7.21
CA ILE A 57 3.81 -1.49 -6.37
C ILE A 57 4.58 -2.52 -7.20
N ASP A 58 4.09 -2.83 -8.41
CA ASP A 58 4.68 -3.84 -9.29
C ASP A 58 6.05 -3.39 -9.84
N ALA A 59 6.17 -2.12 -10.25
CA ALA A 59 7.40 -1.58 -10.82
C ALA A 59 8.55 -1.55 -9.79
N ASP A 60 8.25 -1.13 -8.56
CA ASP A 60 9.23 -1.00 -7.48
C ASP A 60 9.34 -2.28 -6.63
N ARG A 61 8.57 -3.33 -6.96
CA ARG A 61 8.51 -4.62 -6.26
C ARG A 61 8.23 -4.47 -4.76
N MET A 62 7.31 -3.57 -4.43
CA MET A 62 6.91 -3.33 -3.04
C MET A 62 6.15 -4.53 -2.49
N LEU A 63 6.35 -4.86 -1.21
CA LEU A 63 5.68 -5.98 -0.53
C LEU A 63 4.30 -5.60 0.04
N PHE A 64 3.68 -4.55 -0.49
CA PHE A 64 2.37 -4.08 -0.05
C PHE A 64 1.24 -4.91 -0.68
N GLY A 65 0.27 -5.30 0.14
CA GLY A 65 -1.02 -5.78 -0.36
C GLY A 65 -1.85 -4.63 -0.95
N LEU A 66 -2.51 -4.87 -2.07
CA LEU A 66 -3.44 -3.92 -2.70
C LEU A 66 -4.87 -4.46 -2.62
N GLY A 67 -5.78 -3.66 -2.07
CA GLY A 67 -7.21 -3.97 -2.00
C GLY A 67 -8.09 -2.81 -2.46
N ALA A 68 -9.39 -3.05 -2.53
CA ALA A 68 -10.43 -2.03 -2.73
C ALA A 68 -11.24 -1.83 -1.45
N GLN A 69 -12.01 -0.75 -1.36
CA GLN A 69 -12.85 -0.42 -0.19
C GLN A 69 -14.19 -1.15 -0.18
#